data_AF-A0A8T5HU11-F1
#
_entry.id   AF-A0A8T5HU11-F1
#
_cell.length_a   1.000
_cell.length_b   1.000
_cell.length_c   1.000
_cell.angle_alpha   90.00
_cell.angle_beta   90.00
_cell.angle_gamma   90.00
#
_symmetry.space_group_name_H-M   'P 1'
#
loop_
_entity.id
_entity.type
_entity.pdbx_description
1 polymer ?
#
loop_
_entity_poly.entity_id
_entity_poly.type
_entity_poly.pdbx_seq_one_letter_code
_entity_poly.pdbx_strand_id
1 'polypeptide(L)'
;MTIKAKCRNCDKEVPADQFKLHYKYKMMVCPDCFRGKTQLQKEKAKAEQEKPSKPAGWDMDDEYLQKVKRERDKEQPQFQKVPGSEHLQCTCCNCKYSFKYDPFRKRPRSCPFCNEDIPKLNTYSLL
;
A
#
# COMPACT_ATOMS: atom_id res chain seq x y z
N MET A 1 -29.68 -27.02 23.29
CA MET A 1 -28.65 -26.18 23.94
C MET A 1 -27.75 -25.62 22.85
N THR A 2 -27.68 -24.31 22.66
CA THR A 2 -26.78 -23.69 21.68
C THR A 2 -25.46 -23.36 22.35
N ILE A 3 -24.38 -24.03 21.92
CA ILE A 3 -23.02 -23.76 22.42
C ILE A 3 -22.57 -22.41 21.84
N LYS A 4 -22.23 -21.46 22.72
CA LYS A 4 -21.67 -20.15 22.35
C LYS A 4 -20.15 -20.22 22.47
N ALA A 5 -19.44 -19.62 21.51
CA ALA A 5 -17.99 -19.52 21.51
C ALA A 5 -17.54 -18.06 21.35
N LYS A 6 -16.40 -17.71 21.92
CA LYS A 6 -15.78 -16.38 21.83
C LYS A 6 -14.95 -16.25 20.56
N CYS A 7 -15.12 -15.14 19.84
CA CYS A 7 -14.32 -14.82 18.66
C CYS A 7 -12.92 -14.33 19.05
N ARG A 8 -11.87 -14.97 18.52
CA ARG A 8 -10.46 -14.58 18.78
C ARG A 8 -10.08 -13.18 18.29
N ASN A 9 -10.86 -12.58 17.38
CA ASN A 9 -10.52 -11.29 16.77
C ASN A 9 -11.25 -10.08 17.40
N CYS A 10 -12.46 -10.28 17.94
CA CYS A 10 -13.28 -9.20 18.47
C CYS A 10 -13.92 -9.52 19.83
N ASP A 11 -13.59 -10.67 20.42
CA ASP A 11 -14.03 -11.15 21.74
C ASP A 11 -15.55 -11.26 21.92
N LYS A 12 -16.35 -11.05 20.87
CA LYS A 12 -17.80 -11.25 20.88
C LYS A 12 -18.15 -12.74 20.99
N GLU A 13 -19.20 -13.03 21.75
CA GLU A 13 -19.80 -14.36 21.86
C GLU A 13 -20.86 -14.56 20.78
N VAL A 14 -20.71 -15.62 20.00
CA VAL A 14 -21.64 -16.01 18.93
C VAL A 14 -21.84 -17.53 18.96
N PRO A 15 -22.94 -18.06 18.38
CA PRO A 15 -23.14 -19.49 18.27
C PRO A 15 -21.99 -20.17 17.52
N ALA A 16 -21.53 -21.32 18.00
CA ALA A 16 -20.39 -22.05 17.42
C ALA A 16 -20.59 -22.37 15.92
N ASP A 17 -21.83 -22.60 15.50
CA ASP A 17 -22.18 -22.94 14.11
C ASP A 17 -21.96 -21.78 13.11
N GLN A 18 -21.83 -20.55 13.59
CA GLN A 18 -21.69 -19.36 12.74
C GLN A 18 -20.22 -18.96 12.50
N PHE A 19 -19.27 -19.66 13.11
CA PHE A 19 -17.85 -19.39 12.92
C PHE A 19 -17.37 -19.89 11.55
N LYS A 20 -16.61 -19.04 10.85
CA LYS A 20 -16.01 -19.37 9.56
C LYS A 20 -14.51 -19.16 9.61
N LEU A 21 -13.76 -20.00 8.90
CA LEU A 21 -12.31 -19.85 8.75
C LEU A 21 -12.02 -18.66 7.81
N HIS A 22 -11.33 -17.64 8.31
CA HIS A 22 -10.97 -16.49 7.49
C HIS A 22 -9.66 -16.75 6.74
N TYR A 23 -9.67 -16.68 5.40
CA TYR A 23 -8.51 -16.99 4.55
C TYR A 23 -7.24 -16.18 4.90
N LYS A 24 -7.40 -14.87 5.18
CA LYS A 24 -6.30 -13.98 5.56
C LYS A 24 -5.68 -14.27 6.94
N TYR A 25 -6.49 -14.60 7.94
CA TYR A 25 -6.05 -14.74 9.34
C TYR A 25 -5.80 -16.19 9.74
N LYS A 26 -6.16 -17.16 8.89
CA LYS A 26 -6.04 -18.62 9.14
C LYS A 26 -6.62 -19.05 10.49
N MET A 27 -7.70 -18.39 10.93
CA MET A 27 -8.38 -18.64 12.21
C MET A 27 -9.90 -18.57 12.06
N MET A 28 -10.61 -19.23 12.98
CA MET A 28 -12.06 -19.19 13.08
C MET A 28 -12.51 -17.83 13.63
N VAL A 29 -13.32 -17.12 12.87
CA VAL A 29 -13.84 -15.80 13.23
C VAL A 29 -15.36 -15.75 13.14
N CYS A 30 -15.95 -14.81 13.87
CA CYS A 30 -17.38 -14.51 13.79
C CYS A 30 -17.77 -13.92 12.41
N PRO A 31 -19.07 -13.96 12.04
CA PRO A 31 -19.53 -13.40 10.77
C PRO A 31 -19.27 -11.90 10.61
N ASP A 32 -19.23 -11.13 11.70
CA ASP A 32 -18.88 -9.70 11.67
C ASP A 32 -17.42 -9.47 11.23
N CYS A 33 -16.51 -10.25 11.81
CA CYS A 33 -15.08 -10.19 11.47
C CYS A 33 -14.81 -10.75 10.08
N PHE A 34 -15.59 -11.73 9.63
CA PHE A 34 -15.52 -12.25 8.26
C PHE A 34 -15.92 -11.21 7.21
N ARG A 35 -16.90 -10.35 7.53
CA ARG A 35 -17.37 -9.27 6.65
C ARG A 35 -16.47 -8.02 6.64
N GLY A 36 -15.38 -7.99 7.41
CA GLY A 36 -14.41 -6.89 7.40
C GLY A 36 -14.86 -5.59 8.09
N LYS A 37 -16.04 -5.54 8.75
CA LYS A 37 -16.53 -4.32 9.40
C LYS A 37 -15.64 -3.84 10.56
N THR A 38 -14.87 -4.74 11.18
CA THR A 38 -13.95 -4.42 12.28
C THR A 38 -12.57 -3.95 11.82
N GLN A 39 -12.19 -4.08 10.53
CA GLN A 39 -10.89 -3.62 10.03
C GLN A 39 -10.84 -2.07 9.92
N LEU A 40 -11.94 -1.44 9.52
CA LEU A 40 -12.01 0.02 9.31
C LEU A 40 -11.78 0.85 10.58
N GLN A 41 -12.02 0.30 11.78
CA GLN A 41 -11.81 1.03 13.03
C GLN A 41 -10.40 0.87 13.61
N LYS A 42 -9.74 -0.28 13.39
CA LYS A 42 -8.38 -0.52 13.92
C LYS A 42 -7.28 0.12 13.09
N GLU A 43 -7.48 0.28 11.79
CA GLU A 43 -6.50 0.93 10.90
C GLU A 43 -6.52 2.47 11.05
N LYS A 44 -7.68 3.08 11.34
CA LYS A 44 -7.77 4.52 11.62
C LYS A 44 -7.08 4.92 12.93
N ALA A 45 -7.19 4.10 13.98
CA ALA A 45 -6.57 4.40 15.27
C ALA A 45 -5.02 4.29 15.27
N LYS A 46 -4.44 3.49 14.38
CA LYS A 46 -2.98 3.36 14.26
C LYS A 46 -2.32 4.46 13.41
N ALA A 47 -3.05 5.07 12.48
CA ALA A 47 -2.51 6.10 11.59
C ALA A 47 -2.37 7.49 12.26
N GLU A 48 -3.01 7.72 13.41
CA GLU A 48 -2.95 9.00 14.12
C GLU A 48 -1.81 9.12 15.14
N GLN A 49 -1.18 8.01 15.54
CA GLN A 49 -0.15 8.00 16.60
C GLN A 49 1.30 8.10 16.11
N GLU A 50 1.57 8.04 14.82
CA GLU A 50 2.94 8.10 14.26
C GLU A 50 3.20 9.38 13.46
N LYS A 51 2.73 10.54 13.94
CA LYS A 51 3.32 11.80 13.49
C LYS A 51 4.55 12.07 14.35
N PRO A 52 5.79 11.97 13.84
CA PRO A 52 6.96 12.35 14.61
C PRO A 52 6.80 13.80 15.06
N SER A 53 7.05 14.07 16.34
CA SER A 53 7.09 15.42 16.88
C SER A 53 8.12 16.24 16.10
N LYS A 54 7.73 17.44 15.65
CA LYS A 54 8.65 18.35 14.96
C LYS A 54 9.82 18.67 15.91
N PRO A 55 11.08 18.64 15.45
CA PRO A 55 12.25 18.96 16.29
C PRO A 55 12.21 20.42 16.77
N ALA A 56 12.89 20.70 17.89
CA ALA A 56 13.01 22.06 18.41
C ALA A 56 13.81 22.93 17.42
N GLY A 57 13.24 24.07 17.03
CA GLY A 57 13.80 24.96 16.00
C GLY A 57 13.11 24.90 14.64
N TRP A 58 12.05 24.11 14.49
CA TRP A 58 11.26 24.05 13.25
C TRP A 58 10.57 25.39 12.97
N ASP A 59 11.01 26.09 11.92
CA ASP A 59 10.46 27.38 11.51
C ASP A 59 9.46 27.24 10.33
N MET A 60 9.00 28.38 9.82
CA MET A 60 8.07 28.41 8.68
C MET A 60 8.73 27.97 7.36
N ASP A 61 10.03 28.19 7.22
CA ASP A 61 10.78 27.79 6.02
C ASP A 61 10.94 26.26 5.99
N ASP A 62 11.14 25.62 7.14
CA ASP A 62 11.12 24.16 7.27
C ASP A 62 9.75 23.56 6.88
N GLU A 63 8.65 24.24 7.24
CA GLU A 63 7.31 23.80 6.84
C GLU A 63 7.06 23.94 5.34
N TYR A 64 7.57 25.01 4.72
CA TYR A 64 7.51 25.22 3.28
C TYR A 64 8.35 24.15 2.54
N LEU A 65 9.59 23.93 2.97
CA LEU A 65 10.48 22.89 2.43
C LEU A 65 9.85 21.49 2.53
N GLN A 66 9.18 21.17 3.63
CA GLN A 66 8.50 19.88 3.78
C GLN A 66 7.29 19.74 2.84
N LYS A 67 6.54 20.82 2.59
CA LYS A 67 5.44 20.82 1.60
C LYS A 67 5.97 20.62 0.18
N VAL A 68 6.98 21.38 -0.21
CA VAL A 68 7.64 21.27 -1.53
C VAL A 68 8.26 19.89 -1.72
N LYS A 69 8.91 19.34 -0.70
CA LYS A 69 9.47 17.98 -0.76
C LYS A 69 8.39 16.92 -0.93
N ARG A 70 7.25 17.04 -0.24
CA ARG A 70 6.11 16.12 -0.42
C ARG A 70 5.48 16.22 -1.80
N GLU A 71 5.46 17.40 -2.41
CA GLU A 71 5.00 17.59 -3.79
C GLU A 71 5.99 16.94 -4.77
N ARG A 72 7.28 17.20 -4.60
CA ARG A 72 8.34 16.59 -5.41
C ARG A 72 8.45 15.06 -5.24
N ASP A 73 8.16 14.53 -4.05
CA ASP A 73 8.16 13.08 -3.81
C ASP A 73 6.96 12.38 -4.47
N LYS A 74 5.84 13.08 -4.66
CA LYS A 74 4.73 12.58 -5.52
C LYS A 74 5.13 12.55 -6.99
N GLU A 75 6.06 13.42 -7.39
CA GLU A 75 6.64 13.50 -8.73
C GLU A 75 7.93 12.68 -8.87
N GLN A 76 8.24 11.75 -7.94
CA GLN A 76 9.39 10.89 -8.12
C GLN A 76 9.27 10.14 -9.45
N PRO A 77 10.33 10.20 -10.30
CA PRO A 77 10.29 9.58 -11.60
C PRO A 77 10.07 8.09 -11.40
N GLN A 78 8.93 7.63 -11.87
CA GLN A 78 8.49 6.24 -11.80
C GLN A 78 9.44 5.26 -12.49
N PHE A 79 10.44 5.81 -13.19
CA PHE A 79 11.44 5.14 -13.99
C PHE A 79 12.83 5.62 -13.57
N GLN A 80 13.65 4.70 -13.10
CA GLN A 80 15.07 4.93 -12.82
C GLN A 80 15.91 4.29 -13.91
N LYS A 81 16.90 5.01 -14.45
CA LYS A 81 17.82 4.45 -15.46
C LYS A 81 18.80 3.50 -14.79
N VAL A 82 18.92 2.28 -15.28
CA VAL A 82 19.92 1.32 -14.79
C VAL A 82 21.24 1.63 -15.50
N PRO A 83 22.30 2.07 -14.78
CA PRO A 83 23.57 2.41 -15.41
C PRO A 83 24.17 1.20 -16.13
N GLY A 84 24.60 1.39 -17.38
CA GLY A 84 25.17 0.34 -18.22
C GLY A 84 24.14 -0.56 -18.94
N SER A 85 22.84 -0.25 -18.88
CA SER A 85 21.83 -0.97 -19.67
C SER A 85 20.82 -0.03 -20.33
N GLU A 86 20.25 -0.48 -21.44
CA GLU A 86 19.12 0.20 -22.12
C GLU A 86 17.78 0.07 -21.37
N HIS A 87 17.77 -0.66 -20.26
CA HIS A 87 16.57 -0.94 -19.49
C HIS A 87 16.38 0.09 -18.37
N LEU A 88 15.12 0.41 -18.10
CA LEU A 88 14.69 1.25 -17.00
C LEU A 88 14.13 0.37 -15.88
N GLN A 89 14.35 0.74 -14.63
CA GLN A 89 13.66 0.17 -13.49
C GLN A 89 12.37 0.96 -13.25
N CYS A 90 11.23 0.33 -13.45
CA CYS A 90 9.90 0.89 -13.22
C CYS A 90 9.33 0.40 -11.90
N THR A 91 8.68 1.27 -11.15
CA THR A 91 7.93 0.91 -9.94
C THR A 91 6.42 1.06 -10.17
N CYS A 92 5.66 -0.02 -9.97
CA CYS A 92 4.20 0.02 -10.12
C CYS A 92 3.54 0.90 -9.04
N CYS A 93 2.58 1.75 -9.42
CA CYS A 93 1.84 2.61 -8.47
C CYS A 93 1.01 1.83 -7.46
N ASN A 94 0.40 0.71 -7.86
CA ASN A 94 -0.56 0.01 -7.01
C ASN A 94 0.10 -1.02 -6.10
N CYS A 95 0.95 -1.89 -6.66
CA CYS A 95 1.57 -2.97 -5.88
C CYS A 95 2.99 -2.65 -5.39
N LYS A 96 3.57 -1.49 -5.76
CA LYS A 96 4.94 -1.07 -5.43
C LYS A 96 6.03 -2.04 -5.89
N TYR A 97 5.69 -2.99 -6.76
CA TYR A 97 6.64 -3.93 -7.35
C TYR A 97 7.55 -3.21 -8.34
N SER A 98 8.86 -3.43 -8.20
CA SER A 98 9.88 -2.90 -9.11
C SER A 98 10.24 -3.95 -10.17
N PHE A 99 10.23 -3.56 -11.43
CA PHE A 99 10.53 -4.45 -12.56
C PHE A 99 11.32 -3.72 -13.66
N LYS A 100 11.99 -4.50 -14.50
CA LYS A 100 12.72 -3.99 -15.67
C LYS A 100 11.75 -3.68 -16.79
N TYR A 101 11.84 -2.48 -17.34
CA TYR A 101 11.06 -1.96 -18.45
C TYR A 101 12.00 -1.59 -19.59
N ASP A 102 11.71 -2.11 -20.78
CA ASP A 102 12.41 -1.78 -22.01
C ASP A 102 11.68 -0.61 -22.70
N PRO A 103 12.27 0.61 -22.75
CA PRO A 103 11.64 1.78 -23.35
C PRO A 103 11.51 1.68 -24.87
N PHE A 104 12.38 0.93 -25.55
CA PHE A 104 12.35 0.77 -27.01
C PHE A 104 11.26 -0.21 -27.43
N ARG A 105 11.17 -1.35 -26.74
CA ARG A 105 10.17 -2.39 -27.03
C ARG A 105 8.83 -2.16 -26.34
N LYS A 106 8.76 -1.19 -25.42
CA LYS A 106 7.57 -0.87 -24.59
C LYS A 106 7.01 -2.12 -23.91
N ARG A 107 7.92 -2.89 -23.29
CA ARG A 107 7.60 -4.13 -22.57
C ARG A 107 8.17 -4.07 -21.16
N PRO A 108 7.44 -4.57 -20.15
CA PRO A 108 6.06 -5.08 -20.18
C PRO A 108 5.03 -3.94 -20.32
N ARG A 109 3.83 -4.24 -20.86
CA ARG A 109 2.73 -3.25 -21.00
C ARG A 109 1.97 -3.00 -19.70
N SER A 110 1.87 -4.06 -18.90
CA SER A 110 1.22 -4.06 -17.59
C SER A 110 2.19 -4.54 -16.53
N CYS A 111 1.90 -4.21 -15.27
CA CYS A 111 2.68 -4.69 -14.14
C CYS A 111 2.65 -6.22 -14.09
N PRO A 112 3.81 -6.91 -13.99
CA PRO A 112 3.87 -8.37 -13.91
C PRO A 112 3.14 -8.98 -12.71
N PHE A 113 2.90 -8.18 -11.66
CA PHE A 113 2.35 -8.67 -10.40
C PHE A 113 0.84 -8.40 -10.27
N CYS A 114 0.40 -7.16 -10.54
CA CYS A 114 -1.02 -6.79 -10.41
C CYS A 114 -1.76 -6.64 -11.75
N ASN A 115 -1.09 -6.88 -12.89
CA ASN A 115 -1.62 -6.72 -14.24
C ASN A 115 -2.19 -5.33 -14.57
N GLU A 116 -1.84 -4.32 -13.78
CA GLU A 116 -2.31 -2.96 -13.98
C GLU A 116 -1.49 -2.21 -15.01
N ASP A 117 -2.13 -1.27 -15.69
CA ASP A 117 -1.47 -0.49 -16.75
C ASP A 117 -0.32 0.33 -16.19
N ILE A 118 0.82 0.21 -16.86
CA ILE A 118 1.99 1.03 -16.55
C ILE A 118 1.76 2.39 -17.22
N PRO A 119 1.83 3.50 -16.46
CA PRO A 119 1.67 4.83 -17.04
C PRO A 119 2.70 5.03 -18.16
N LYS A 120 2.22 5.54 -19.30
CA LYS A 120 3.03 5.67 -20.50
C LYS A 120 4.15 6.67 -20.24
N LEU A 121 5.39 6.20 -20.29
CA LEU A 121 6.55 7.07 -20.41
C LEU A 121 6.43 7.90 -21.69
N ASN A 122 6.41 9.22 -21.54
CA ASN A 122 6.77 10.10 -22.65
C ASN A 122 8.28 9.96 -22.86
N THR A 123 8.66 9.21 -23.89
CA THR A 123 10.06 8.89 -24.23
C THR A 123 10.92 10.12 -24.58
N TYR A 124 10.31 11.32 -24.66
CA TYR A 124 11.00 12.58 -24.94
C TYR A 124 11.84 13.12 -23.78
N SER A 125 11.67 12.60 -22.55
CA SER A 125 12.41 13.08 -21.37
C SER A 125 13.63 12.24 -21.01
N LEU A 126 14.00 11.25 -21.84
CA LEU A 126 15.10 10.31 -21.62
C LEU A 126 16.24 10.45 -22.65
N LEU A 127 16.13 11.39 -23.58
CA LEU A 127 17.15 11.81 -24.54
C LEU A 127 17.96 12.99 -23.98
#